data_AF-A0A447MZI8-F1
#
_entry.id   AF-A0A447MZI8-F1
#
_cell.length_a   1.000
_cell.length_b   1.000
_cell.length_c   1.000
_cell.angle_alpha   90.00
_cell.angle_beta   90.00
_cell.angle_gamma   90.00
#
_symmetry.space_group_name_H-M   'P 1'
#
loop_
_entity.id
_entity.type
_entity.pdbx_description
1 polymer ?
#
loop_
_entity_poly.entity_id
_entity_poly.type
_entity_poly.pdbx_seq_one_letter_code
_entity_poly.pdbx_strand_id
1 'polypeptide(L)'
;MKGADRLKTGIKLFFNQAGNTLLNQHGETNRTRQILADESLCETIIVIENHMTPSAMYADLLLPETSYLEAEDLVDSSYAAGSHNYMIAIQKNR
;
A
#
# COMPACT_ATOMS: atom_id res chain seq x y z
N MET A 1 17.57 -14.45 6.48
CA MET A 1 17.29 -15.41 7.57
C MET A 1 18.61 -15.93 8.09
N LYS A 2 18.83 -15.98 9.41
CA LYS A 2 20.07 -16.54 9.96
C LYS A 2 19.81 -18.01 10.33
N GLY A 3 20.56 -18.94 9.74
CA GLY A 3 20.56 -20.35 10.12
C GLY A 3 19.33 -21.18 9.71
N ALA A 4 18.53 -20.72 8.74
CA ALA A 4 17.38 -21.48 8.23
C ALA A 4 17.26 -21.33 6.71
N ASP A 5 16.90 -22.42 6.03
CA ASP A 5 16.73 -22.46 4.57
C ASP A 5 15.46 -21.72 4.10
N ARG A 6 14.42 -21.68 4.94
CA ARG A 6 13.14 -21.00 4.67
C ARG A 6 12.35 -20.66 5.93
N LEU A 7 11.36 -19.77 5.82
CA LEU A 7 10.35 -19.59 6.86
C LEU A 7 9.52 -20.85 7.01
N LYS A 8 9.17 -21.19 8.24
CA LYS A 8 8.24 -22.28 8.57
C LYS A 8 6.77 -21.86 8.52
N THR A 9 6.51 -20.58 8.28
CA THR A 9 5.17 -19.99 8.31
C THR A 9 4.92 -19.17 7.05
N GLY A 10 3.64 -19.02 6.68
CA GLY A 10 3.20 -18.05 5.67
C GLY A 10 3.32 -16.59 6.15
N ILE A 11 2.69 -15.69 5.41
CA ILE A 11 2.65 -14.27 5.76
C ILE A 11 1.74 -14.11 6.97
N LYS A 12 2.22 -13.42 8.00
CA LYS A 12 1.45 -13.16 9.21
C LYS A 12 0.72 -11.83 9.15
N LEU A 13 1.34 -10.85 8.51
CA LEU A 13 0.85 -9.49 8.47
C LEU A 13 1.31 -8.81 7.19
N PHE A 14 0.38 -8.16 6.51
CA PHE A 14 0.64 -7.32 5.35
C PHE A 14 0.12 -5.91 5.61
N PHE A 15 1.00 -4.91 5.54
CA PHE A 15 0.61 -3.49 5.56
C PHE A 15 0.61 -2.94 4.15
N ASN A 16 -0.54 -2.41 3.72
CA ASN A 16 -0.70 -1.69 2.47
C ASN A 16 -1.22 -0.28 2.75
N GLN A 17 -0.31 0.68 2.77
CA GLN A 17 -0.63 2.10 3.00
C GLN A 17 -0.54 2.88 1.68
N ALA A 18 -1.49 3.78 1.44
CA ALA A 18 -1.53 4.71 0.29
C ALA A 18 -1.26 4.01 -1.06
N GLY A 19 -1.77 2.77 -1.22
CA GLY A 19 -1.36 1.86 -2.27
C GLY A 19 -2.49 0.98 -2.77
N ASN A 20 -2.43 0.65 -4.06
CA ASN A 20 -3.34 -0.30 -4.69
C ASN A 20 -2.59 -1.50 -5.27
N THR A 21 -1.48 -1.84 -4.61
CA THR A 21 -0.55 -2.88 -5.06
C THR A 21 -1.10 -4.28 -4.81
N LEU A 22 -2.00 -4.49 -3.83
CA LEU A 22 -2.56 -5.83 -3.64
C LEU A 22 -3.36 -6.32 -4.86
N LEU A 23 -3.92 -5.42 -5.67
CA LEU A 23 -4.75 -5.85 -6.79
C LEU A 23 -4.57 -5.11 -8.11
N ASN A 24 -4.45 -3.78 -8.14
CA ASN A 24 -4.69 -3.01 -9.37
C ASN A 24 -3.43 -2.34 -9.96
N GLN A 25 -2.27 -2.46 -9.33
CA GLN A 25 -1.01 -1.89 -9.82
C GLN A 25 -0.06 -2.93 -10.44
N HIS A 26 -0.50 -4.18 -10.54
CA HIS A 26 0.22 -5.26 -11.21
C HIS A 26 -0.74 -6.14 -12.04
N GLY A 27 -0.18 -6.96 -12.93
CA GLY A 27 -0.96 -7.91 -13.74
C GLY A 27 -1.53 -9.08 -12.95
N GLU A 28 -2.16 -10.04 -13.65
CA GLU A 28 -2.72 -11.26 -13.04
C GLU A 28 -3.72 -11.01 -11.90
N THR A 29 -4.53 -9.97 -12.06
CA THR A 29 -5.46 -9.51 -11.02
C THR A 29 -6.47 -10.59 -10.65
N ASN A 30 -7.03 -11.33 -11.61
CA ASN A 30 -7.98 -12.44 -11.36
C ASN A 30 -7.38 -13.55 -10.49
N ARG A 31 -6.13 -13.95 -10.74
CA ARG A 31 -5.40 -14.91 -9.90
C ARG A 31 -5.16 -14.33 -8.51
N THR A 32 -4.77 -13.06 -8.45
CA THR A 32 -4.49 -12.39 -7.18
C THR A 32 -5.73 -12.25 -6.31
N ARG A 33 -6.91 -12.00 -6.89
CA ARG A 33 -8.20 -12.01 -6.17
C ARG A 33 -8.44 -13.33 -5.43
N GLN A 34 -8.07 -14.46 -6.03
CA GLN A 34 -8.22 -15.79 -5.42
C GLN A 34 -7.22 -15.98 -4.26
N ILE A 35 -5.99 -15.52 -4.43
CA ILE A 35 -4.95 -15.60 -3.40
C ILE A 35 -5.32 -14.74 -2.18
N LEU A 36 -5.76 -13.51 -2.40
CA LEU A 36 -6.13 -12.60 -1.31
C LEU A 36 -7.41 -13.03 -0.58
N ALA A 37 -8.27 -13.82 -1.22
CA ALA A 37 -9.46 -14.39 -0.58
C ALA A 37 -9.13 -15.64 0.27
N ASP A 38 -7.91 -16.16 0.20
CA ASP A 38 -7.48 -17.33 0.98
C ASP A 38 -6.79 -16.88 2.28
N GLU A 39 -7.59 -16.83 3.36
CA GLU A 39 -7.15 -16.47 4.71
C GLU A 39 -6.09 -17.43 5.29
N SER A 40 -5.85 -18.60 4.68
CA SER A 40 -4.78 -19.52 5.12
C SER A 40 -3.38 -19.07 4.71
N LEU A 41 -3.28 -18.16 3.73
CA LEU A 41 -2.00 -17.69 3.17
C LEU A 41 -1.46 -16.44 3.86
N CYS A 42 -2.34 -15.57 4.33
CA CYS A 42 -2.01 -14.35 5.05
C CYS A 42 -2.97 -14.16 6.23
N GLU A 43 -2.43 -14.09 7.45
CA GLU A 43 -3.28 -14.04 8.65
C GLU A 43 -3.92 -12.67 8.92
N THR A 44 -3.33 -11.58 8.43
CA THR A 44 -3.86 -10.23 8.63
C THR A 44 -3.38 -9.28 7.54
N ILE A 45 -4.31 -8.52 6.96
CA ILE A 45 -4.08 -7.46 5.98
C ILE A 45 -4.61 -6.16 6.58
N ILE A 46 -3.70 -5.21 6.78
CA ILE A 46 -4.03 -3.85 7.21
C ILE A 46 -3.89 -2.93 6.02
N VAL A 47 -4.98 -2.23 5.68
CA VAL A 47 -4.98 -1.20 4.64
C VAL A 47 -5.18 0.16 5.29
N ILE A 48 -4.34 1.12 4.93
CA ILE A 48 -4.45 2.53 5.35
C ILE A 48 -4.67 3.34 4.08
N GLU A 49 -5.84 3.96 3.95
CA GLU A 49 -6.26 4.63 2.72
C GLU A 49 -7.28 5.75 2.99
N ASN A 50 -7.30 6.74 2.11
CA ASN A 50 -8.32 7.79 2.08
C ASN A 50 -9.48 7.47 1.12
N HIS A 51 -9.33 6.47 0.24
CA HIS A 51 -10.36 5.98 -0.68
C HIS A 51 -10.56 4.46 -0.54
N MET A 52 -11.78 3.99 -0.86
CA MET A 52 -12.06 2.55 -0.96
C MET A 52 -11.48 1.97 -2.26
N THR A 53 -10.19 1.64 -2.24
CA THR A 53 -9.52 1.02 -3.39
C THR A 53 -9.87 -0.47 -3.54
N PRO A 54 -9.67 -1.06 -4.73
CA PRO A 54 -9.75 -2.52 -4.89
C PRO A 54 -8.89 -3.32 -3.91
N SER A 55 -7.75 -2.77 -3.47
CA SER A 55 -6.91 -3.37 -2.43
C SER A 55 -7.55 -3.28 -1.04
N ALA A 56 -8.22 -2.17 -0.72
CA ALA A 56 -8.96 -1.98 0.55
C ALA A 56 -10.11 -2.98 0.74
N MET A 57 -10.67 -3.52 -0.35
CA MET A 57 -11.71 -4.57 -0.30
C MET A 57 -11.23 -5.91 0.29
N TYR A 58 -9.92 -6.10 0.42
CA TYR A 58 -9.29 -7.30 0.99
C TYR A 58 -8.67 -7.04 2.37
N ALA A 59 -8.97 -5.90 2.99
CA ALA A 59 -8.44 -5.58 4.32
C ALA A 59 -9.22 -6.30 5.41
N ASP A 60 -8.51 -6.90 6.37
CA ASP A 60 -9.09 -7.29 7.66
C ASP A 60 -9.33 -6.06 8.54
N LEU A 61 -8.42 -5.08 8.45
CA LEU A 61 -8.54 -3.78 9.10
C LEU A 61 -8.28 -2.66 8.11
N LEU A 62 -9.30 -1.85 7.87
CA LEU A 62 -9.22 -0.63 7.06
C LEU A 62 -9.14 0.59 7.97
N LEU A 63 -8.03 1.31 7.92
CA LEU A 63 -7.80 2.54 8.69
C LEU A 63 -7.89 3.76 7.76
N PRO A 64 -8.55 4.85 8.21
CA PRO A 64 -8.65 6.07 7.42
C PRO A 64 -7.30 6.81 7.36
N GLU A 65 -6.95 7.32 6.18
CA GLU A 65 -5.84 8.25 5.96
C GLU A 65 -6.34 9.67 5.63
N THR A 66 -5.49 10.67 5.86
CA THR A 66 -5.67 12.03 5.35
C THR A 66 -5.32 12.11 3.86
N SER A 67 -6.07 12.93 3.11
CA SER A 67 -5.68 13.30 1.75
C SER A 67 -4.40 14.12 1.72
N TYR A 68 -3.72 14.15 0.56
CA TYR A 68 -2.55 15.00 0.32
C TYR A 68 -2.83 16.49 0.57
N LEU A 69 -4.10 16.92 0.51
CA LEU A 69 -4.52 18.30 0.81
C LEU A 69 -4.67 18.59 2.31
N GLU A 70 -4.68 17.55 3.15
CA GLU A 70 -5.00 17.63 4.58
C GLU A 70 -3.78 17.38 5.47
N ALA A 71 -2.67 16.95 4.87
CA ALA A 71 -1.39 16.64 5.50
C ALA A 71 -0.29 17.61 5.04
N GLU A 72 0.69 17.83 5.91
CA GLU A 72 1.92 18.54 5.55
C GLU A 72 2.93 17.54 4.98
N ASP A 73 3.40 17.76 3.75
CA ASP A 73 4.34 16.85 3.09
C ASP A 73 5.25 17.59 2.09
N LEU A 74 6.40 16.97 1.78
CA LEU A 74 7.36 17.42 0.77
C LEU A 74 7.38 16.42 -0.39
N VAL A 75 6.94 16.86 -1.56
CA VAL A 75 6.85 15.99 -2.74
C VAL A 75 7.83 16.48 -3.80
N ASP A 76 8.64 15.56 -4.33
CA ASP A 76 9.48 15.81 -5.50
C ASP A 76 8.67 15.57 -6.79
N SER A 77 9.10 16.22 -7.85
CA SER A 77 8.68 16.10 -9.24
C SER A 77 8.70 14.67 -9.84
N SER A 78 9.09 13.66 -9.07
CA SER A 78 8.99 12.23 -9.37
C SER A 78 9.79 11.82 -10.63
N TYR A 79 9.48 10.65 -11.19
CA TYR A 79 10.28 9.92 -12.19
C TYR A 79 10.58 10.68 -13.50
N ALA A 80 9.95 11.83 -13.78
CA ALA A 80 9.99 12.48 -15.08
C ALA A 80 10.73 13.85 -15.14
N ALA A 81 11.36 14.31 -14.06
CA ALA A 81 11.88 15.69 -14.02
C ALA A 81 13.26 15.92 -14.67
N GLY A 82 14.00 14.85 -15.00
CA GLY A 82 15.30 14.97 -15.66
C GLY A 82 16.27 15.84 -14.85
N SER A 83 16.86 16.87 -15.47
CA SER A 83 17.75 17.82 -14.77
C SER A 83 17.02 18.95 -14.04
N HIS A 84 15.69 19.04 -14.13
CA HIS A 84 14.89 20.14 -13.57
C HIS A 84 14.05 19.68 -12.37
N ASN A 85 14.60 18.84 -11.48
CA ASN A 85 13.88 18.40 -10.28
C ASN A 85 13.60 19.58 -9.35
N TYR A 86 12.39 19.62 -8.80
CA TYR A 86 11.97 20.61 -7.82
C TYR A 86 11.12 19.93 -6.75
N MET A 87 11.23 20.44 -5.51
CA MET A 87 10.40 20.00 -4.40
C MET A 87 9.31 21.04 -4.12
N ILE A 88 8.09 20.57 -3.88
CA ILE A 88 6.96 21.39 -3.45
C ILE A 88 6.56 20.98 -2.04
N ALA A 89 6.35 21.97 -1.17
CA ALA A 89 5.77 21.78 0.14
C ALA A 89 4.26 21.99 0.10
N ILE A 90 3.51 21.04 0.67
CA ILE A 90 2.10 21.21 0.97
C ILE A 90 1.99 21.56 2.45
N GLN A 91 1.28 22.64 2.77
CA GLN A 91 1.09 23.10 4.13
C GLN A 91 -0.39 23.26 4.43
N LYS A 92 -0.82 22.74 5.58
CA LYS A 92 -2.19 22.91 6.06
C LYS A 92 -2.36 24.34 6.57
N ASN A 93 -3.37 25.06 6.07
CA ASN A 93 -3.71 26.38 6.61
C ASN A 93 -4.18 26.21 8.06
N ARG A 94 -3.47 26.87 8.99
CA ARG A 94 -3.84 26.94 10.41
C ARG A 94 -4.94 27.96 10.66
#